data_AF-A0A3A9A9E5-F1
#
_entry.id   AF-A0A3A9A9E5-F1
#
_cell.length_a   1.000
_cell.length_b   1.000
_cell.length_c   1.000
_cell.angle_alpha   90.00
_cell.angle_beta   90.00
_cell.angle_gamma   90.00
#
_symmetry.space_group_name_H-M   'P 1'
#
loop_
_entity.id
_entity.type
_entity.pdbx_description
1 polymer ?
#
loop_
_entity_poly.entity_id
_entity_poly.type
_entity_poly.pdbx_seq_one_letter_code
_entity_poly.pdbx_strand_id
1 'polypeptide(L)' 'MRENISKIQYLSAAGTKIYKVTDIDFHNLTIEATETDLSIADVPENELFPVEEFGEFRVRLVNG' A
#
# COMPACT_ATOMS: atom_id res chain seq x y z
N MET A 1 4.01 1.43 -16.45
CA MET A 1 3.33 1.07 -15.19
C MET A 1 2.03 0.35 -15.51
N ARG A 2 2.08 -0.90 -15.98
CA ARG A 2 0.88 -1.71 -16.31
C ARG A 2 0.94 -3.12 -15.73
N GLU A 3 1.99 -3.43 -14.98
CA GLU A 3 2.24 -4.78 -14.50
C GLU A 3 2.46 -4.70 -12.99
N ASN A 4 1.67 -5.46 -12.21
CA ASN A 4 1.80 -5.71 -10.77
C ASN A 4 0.98 -4.89 -9.75
N ILE A 5 -0.03 -4.11 -10.14
CA ILE A 5 -0.97 -3.55 -9.13
C ILE A 5 -1.70 -4.67 -8.35
N SER A 6 -1.85 -5.86 -8.95
CA SER A 6 -2.40 -7.06 -8.33
C SER A 6 -1.47 -7.77 -7.33
N LYS A 7 -0.20 -7.37 -7.23
CA LYS A 7 0.78 -7.96 -6.29
C LYS A 7 1.08 -7.06 -5.09
N ILE A 8 0.51 -5.86 -5.05
CA ILE A 8 0.69 -4.96 -3.91
C ILE A 8 0.08 -5.63 -2.69
N GLN A 9 0.93 -5.88 -1.69
CA GLN A 9 0.48 -6.35 -0.39
C GLN A 9 0.71 -5.29 0.68
N TYR A 10 1.68 -4.41 0.49
CA TYR A 10 2.06 -3.40 1.47
C TYR A 10 2.24 -2.03 0.82
N LEU A 11 1.86 -1.01 1.58
CA LEU A 11 2.10 0.38 1.29
C LEU A 11 3.03 0.97 2.34
N SER A 12 4.00 1.77 1.90
CA SER A 12 4.81 2.61 2.79
C SER A 12 4.32 4.05 2.76
N ALA A 13 4.23 4.67 3.94
CA ALA A 13 3.92 6.09 4.09
C ALA A 13 5.01 6.78 4.93
N ALA A 14 5.37 8.01 4.53
CA ALA A 14 6.39 8.82 5.20
C ALA A 14 7.74 8.09 5.41
N GLY A 15 8.06 7.13 4.53
CA GLY A 15 9.32 6.38 4.54
C GLY A 15 9.56 5.50 5.77
N THR A 16 8.57 5.26 6.63
CA THR A 16 8.76 4.52 7.89
C THR A 16 7.57 3.64 8.26
N LYS A 17 6.35 4.06 7.97
CA LYS A 17 5.13 3.33 8.35
C LYS A 17 4.75 2.33 7.26
N ILE A 18 4.45 1.09 7.67
CA ILE A 18 3.99 0.02 6.78
C ILE A 18 2.51 -0.24 7.03
N TYR A 19 1.75 -0.25 5.95
CA TYR A 19 0.33 -0.59 5.93
C TYR A 19 0.13 -1.81 5.06
N LYS A 20 -0.62 -2.80 5.54
CA LYS A 20 -1.02 -3.97 4.75
C LYS A 20 -2.28 -3.63 3.99
N VAL A 21 -2.27 -3.83 2.68
CA VAL A 21 -3.45 -3.65 1.84
C VAL A 21 -4.49 -4.70 2.21
N THR A 22 -5.69 -4.24 2.50
CA THR A 22 -6.85 -5.05 2.88
C THR A 22 -7.89 -5.12 1.77
N ASP A 23 -7.99 -4.07 0.95
CA ASP A 23 -8.93 -4.01 -0.17
C ASP A 23 -8.43 -3.11 -1.31
N ILE A 24 -8.76 -3.49 -2.55
CA ILE A 24 -8.48 -2.70 -3.76
C ILE A 24 -9.73 -2.72 -4.64
N ASP A 25 -10.27 -1.53 -4.92
CA ASP A 25 -11.35 -1.34 -5.87
C ASP A 25 -10.85 -0.52 -7.07
N PHE A 26 -10.66 -1.20 -8.19
CA PHE A 26 -10.21 -0.58 -9.45
C PHE A 26 -11.30 0.24 -10.13
N HIS A 27 -12.58 -0.02 -9.87
CA HIS A 27 -13.68 0.76 -10.44
C HIS A 27 -13.78 2.13 -9.79
N ASN A 28 -13.64 2.18 -8.47
CA ASN A 28 -13.69 3.41 -7.69
C ASN A 28 -12.30 4.05 -7.47
N LEU A 29 -11.24 3.42 -7.97
CA LEU A 29 -9.85 3.81 -7.76
C LEU A 29 -9.57 4.00 -6.27
N THR A 30 -9.95 3.05 -5.43
CA THR A 30 -9.70 3.09 -3.98
C THR A 30 -8.79 1.97 -3.53
N ILE A 31 -7.90 2.27 -2.58
CA ILE A 31 -7.09 1.27 -1.89
C ILE A 31 -7.28 1.48 -0.39
N GLU A 32 -7.60 0.41 0.33
CA GLU A 32 -7.66 0.43 1.78
C GLU A 32 -6.51 -0.40 2.36
N ALA A 33 -5.82 0.15 3.35
CA ALA A 33 -4.70 -0.50 4.01
C ALA A 33 -4.70 -0.19 5.52
N THR A 34 -4.33 -1.18 6.32
CA THR A 34 -4.30 -1.10 7.79
C THR A 34 -2.86 -1.09 8.29
N GLU A 35 -2.56 -0.25 9.29
CA GLU A 35 -1.22 -0.14 9.89
C GLU A 35 -0.76 -1.49 10.46
N THR A 36 0.54 -1.76 10.34
CA THR A 36 1.17 -2.98 10.84
C THR A 36 2.34 -2.64 11.74
N ASP A 37 2.73 -3.60 12.59
CA ASP A 37 3.96 -3.51 13.40
C ASP A 37 5.23 -3.86 12.60
N LEU A 38 5.13 -4.04 11.28
CA LEU A 38 6.27 -4.37 10.42
C LEU A 38 7.12 -3.14 10.13
N SER A 39 8.42 -3.35 9.99
CA SER A 39 9.34 -2.37 9.44
C SER A 39 9.60 -2.64 7.96
N ILE A 40 10.19 -1.66 7.26
CA ILE A 40 10.60 -1.80 5.85
C ILE A 40 11.54 -2.99 5.65
N ALA A 41 12.35 -3.35 6.65
CA ALA A 41 13.27 -4.48 6.56
C ALA A 41 12.57 -5.84 6.61
N ASP A 42 11.31 -5.89 7.09
CA ASP A 42 10.53 -7.12 7.23
C ASP A 42 9.72 -7.45 5.96
N VAL A 43 9.63 -6.51 5.01
CA VAL A 43 8.80 -6.64 3.80
C VAL A 43 9.69 -6.75 2.56
N PRO A 44 9.45 -7.74 1.67
CA PRO A 44 10.13 -7.80 0.38
C PRO A 44 9.89 -6.52 -0.45
N GLU A 45 10.96 -5.95 -0.99
CA GLU A 45 10.90 -4.71 -1.80
C GLU A 45 9.90 -4.81 -2.96
N ASN A 46 9.74 -5.99 -3.56
CA ASN A 46 8.83 -6.23 -4.68
C ASN A 46 7.33 -6.28 -4.29
N GLU A 47 7.01 -6.23 -2.99
CA GLU A 47 5.64 -6.23 -2.46
C GLU A 47 5.31 -4.92 -1.72
N LEU A 48 6.30 -4.04 -1.55
CA LEU A 48 6.18 -2.77 -0.84
C LEU A 48 6.22 -1.61 -1.83
N PHE A 49 5.13 -0.85 -1.86
CA PHE A 49 5.02 0.31 -2.75
C PHE A 49 4.80 1.60 -1.95
N PRO A 50 5.41 2.72 -2.33
CA PRO A 50 5.14 4.02 -1.70
C PRO A 50 3.72 4.50 -2.04
N VAL A 51 3.00 5.07 -1.07
CA VAL A 51 1.64 5.61 -1.29
C VAL A 51 1.62 6.70 -2.37
N GLU A 52 2.74 7.41 -2.56
CA GLU A 52 2.93 8.46 -3.55
C GLU A 52 2.83 7.95 -5.00
N GLU A 53 3.10 6.67 -5.24
CA GLU A 53 2.89 6.05 -6.56
C GLU A 53 1.42 5.89 -6.93
N PHE A 54 0.52 6.00 -5.96
CA PHE A 54 -0.93 5.83 -6.14
C PHE A 54 -1.68 7.16 -6.17
N GLY A 55 -1.07 8.23 -6.70
CA GLY A 55 -1.70 9.56 -6.74
C GLY A 55 -3.06 9.63 -7.46
N GLU A 56 -3.38 8.66 -8.32
CA GLU A 56 -4.70 8.52 -8.98
C GLU A 56 -5.73 7.79 -8.11
N PHE A 57 -5.30 7.04 -7.10
CA PHE A 57 -6.16 6.31 -6.19
C PHE A 57 -6.45 7.13 -4.94
N ARG A 58 -7.67 6.98 -4.43
CA ARG A 58 -8.01 7.38 -3.07
C ARG A 58 -7.50 6.30 -2.11
N VAL A 59 -6.32 6.54 -1.55
CA VAL A 59 -5.71 5.67 -0.54
C VAL A 59 -6.28 6.00 0.84
N ARG A 60 -6.81 4.99 1.54
CA ARG A 60 -7.28 5.05 2.92
C ARG A 60 -6.34 4.26 3.81
N LEU A 61 -5.62 4.97 4.67
CA LEU A 61 -4.75 4.39 5.68
C LEU A 61 -5.51 4.35 7.02
N VAL A 62 -5.80 3.15 7.50
CA VAL A 62 -6.45 2.92 8.80
C VAL A 62 -5.36 2.68 9.84
N ASN A 63 -5.25 3.58 10.80
CA ASN A 63 -4.34 3.41 11.95
C ASN A 63 -5.02 2.48 12.97
N GLY A 64 -4.24 1.54 13.52
CA GLY A 64 -4.67 0.61 14.58
C GLY A 64 -4.70 1.24 15.96
#